data_AF-A0AAE3TLG3-F1
#
_entry.id   AF-A0AAE3TLG3-F1
#
_cell.length_a   1.000
_cell.length_b   1.000
_cell.length_c   1.000
_cell.angle_alpha   90.00
_cell.angle_beta   90.00
_cell.angle_gamma   90.00
#
_symmetry.space_group_name_H-M   'P 1'
#
loop_
_entity.id
_entity.type
_entity.pdbx_description
1 polymer ?
#
loop_
_entity_poly.entity_id
_entity_poly.type
_entity_poly.pdbx_seq_one_letter_code
_entity_poly.pdbx_strand_id
1 'polypeptide(L)'
;MTPNCRRLHAFGIGLGLLGSLLVVASMVLVGGWVVAVLGLGSTVTLVFCLRNVFEREDFERDHSLANRLANWTGATVAFTSGLVVLAAGIVAVVTFG
;
A
#
# COMPACT_ATOMS: atom_id res chain seq x y z
N MET A 1 12.47 -13.45 -13.70
CA MET A 1 12.99 -12.32 -12.91
C MET A 1 12.40 -12.41 -11.51
N THR A 2 13.04 -11.78 -10.53
CA THR A 2 13.27 -12.34 -9.18
C THR A 2 12.07 -12.30 -8.22
N PRO A 3 12.00 -13.19 -7.21
CA PRO A 3 11.08 -13.09 -6.06
C PRO A 3 11.10 -11.72 -5.36
N ASN A 4 12.07 -10.86 -5.68
CA ASN A 4 12.23 -9.51 -5.17
C ASN A 4 11.14 -8.54 -5.68
N CYS A 5 10.62 -8.67 -6.90
CA CYS A 5 9.55 -7.75 -7.37
C CYS A 5 8.23 -7.97 -6.63
N ARG A 6 7.83 -9.23 -6.45
CA ARG A 6 6.64 -9.59 -5.66
C ARG A 6 6.79 -9.14 -4.20
N ARG A 7 7.98 -9.35 -3.60
CA ARG A 7 8.30 -8.88 -2.24
C ARG A 7 8.24 -7.36 -2.13
N LEU A 8 8.79 -6.63 -3.11
CA LEU A 8 8.77 -5.16 -3.12
C LEU A 8 7.35 -4.62 -3.24
N HIS A 9 6.52 -5.25 -4.08
CA HIS A 9 5.10 -4.93 -4.19
C HIS A 9 4.35 -5.14 -2.87
N ALA A 10 4.51 -6.33 -2.27
CA ALA A 10 3.88 -6.65 -0.99
C ALA A 10 4.36 -5.72 0.13
N PHE A 11 5.65 -5.38 0.14
CA PHE A 11 6.21 -4.45 1.12
C PHE A 11 5.66 -3.04 0.96
N GLY A 12 5.60 -2.51 -0.27
CA GLY A 12 5.00 -1.21 -0.55
C GLY A 12 3.53 -1.13 -0.11
N ILE A 13 2.73 -2.14 -0.45
CA ILE A 13 1.33 -2.20 -0.01
C ILE A 13 1.23 -2.33 1.52
N GLY A 14 2.13 -3.09 2.15
CA GLY A 14 2.23 -3.19 3.61
C GLY A 14 2.54 -1.85 4.30
N LEU A 15 3.45 -1.05 3.75
CA LEU A 15 3.72 0.31 4.24
C LEU A 15 2.48 1.19 4.11
N GLY A 16 1.78 1.10 2.98
CA GLY A 16 0.52 1.81 2.76
C GLY A 16 -0.56 1.42 3.76
N LEU A 17 -0.69 0.12 4.07
CA LEU A 17 -1.64 -0.39 5.06
C LEU A 17 -1.35 0.20 6.44
N LEU A 18 -0.10 0.12 6.90
CA LEU A 18 0.32 0.69 8.18
C LEU A 18 0.04 2.20 8.23
N GLY A 19 0.44 2.94 7.20
CA GLY A 19 0.18 4.38 7.11
C GLY A 19 -1.31 4.72 7.16
N SER A 20 -2.14 3.99 6.41
CA SER A 20 -3.59 4.22 6.38
C SER A 20 -4.23 3.96 7.75
N LEU A 21 -3.78 2.94 8.47
CA LEU A 21 -4.27 2.64 9.82
C LEU A 21 -3.88 3.71 10.82
N LEU A 22 -2.66 4.24 10.73
CA LEU A 22 -2.22 5.37 11.57
C LEU A 22 -3.09 6.60 11.32
N VAL A 23 -3.35 6.95 10.06
CA VAL A 23 -4.25 8.07 9.72
C VAL A 23 -5.65 7.84 10.29
N VAL A 24 -6.22 6.65 10.11
CA VAL A 24 -7.56 6.32 10.63
C VAL A 24 -7.58 6.45 12.16
N ALA A 25 -6.59 5.90 12.86
CA ALA A 25 -6.50 5.97 14.31
C ALA A 25 -6.43 7.43 14.81
N SER A 26 -5.58 8.25 14.20
CA SER A 26 -5.48 9.68 14.49
C SER A 26 -6.78 10.43 14.29
N MET A 27 -7.50 10.16 13.19
CA MET A 27 -8.78 10.82 12.90
C MET A 27 -9.88 10.40 13.89
N VAL A 28 -9.87 9.14 14.34
CA VAL A 28 -10.79 8.66 15.39
C VAL A 28 -10.52 9.39 16.72
N LEU A 29 -9.26 9.58 17.10
CA LEU A 29 -8.89 10.28 18.35
C LEU A 29 -9.36 11.73 18.37
N VAL A 30 -9.37 12.41 17.22
CA VAL A 30 -9.81 13.81 17.10
C VAL A 30 -11.31 13.93 16.76
N GLY A 31 -12.05 12.83 16.67
CA GLY A 31 -13.49 12.82 16.38
C GLY A 31 -13.85 13.09 14.91
N GLY A 32 -12.88 12.97 14.00
CA GLY A 32 -13.03 13.13 12.55
C GLY A 32 -13.61 11.90 11.86
N TRP A 33 -14.82 11.48 12.25
CA TRP A 33 -15.42 10.20 11.84
C TRP A 33 -15.58 10.03 10.32
N VAL A 34 -15.94 11.09 9.60
CA VAL A 34 -16.11 11.03 8.13
C VAL A 34 -14.78 10.69 7.46
N VAL A 35 -13.69 11.31 7.89
CA VAL A 35 -12.34 11.05 7.35
C VAL A 35 -11.86 9.67 7.75
N ALA A 36 -12.14 9.22 8.97
CA ALA A 36 -11.82 7.88 9.42
C ALA A 36 -12.53 6.79 8.59
N VAL A 37 -13.82 6.97 8.27
CA VAL A 37 -14.59 6.03 7.43
C VAL A 37 -14.03 5.97 6.01
N LEU A 38 -13.70 7.13 5.42
CA LEU A 38 -13.05 7.17 4.10
C LEU A 38 -11.66 6.50 4.15
N GLY A 39 -10.90 6.74 5.22
CA GLY A 39 -9.62 6.10 5.46
C GLY A 39 -9.73 4.58 5.53
N LEU A 40 -10.74 4.05 6.23
CA LEU A 40 -11.01 2.61 6.28
C LEU A 40 -11.29 2.03 4.89
N GLY A 41 -12.03 2.74 4.04
CA GLY A 41 -12.24 2.34 2.64
C GLY A 41 -10.93 2.22 1.86
N SER A 42 -9.99 3.14 2.08
CA SER A 42 -8.65 3.08 1.49
C SER A 42 -7.84 1.89 2.02
N THR A 43 -7.91 1.60 3.32
CA THR A 43 -7.26 0.43 3.94
C THR A 43 -7.78 -0.87 3.35
N VAL A 44 -9.11 -1.01 3.21
CA VAL A 44 -9.73 -2.20 2.60
C VAL A 44 -9.25 -2.39 1.16
N THR A 45 -9.15 -1.31 0.37
CA THR A 45 -8.63 -1.37 -1.00
C THR A 45 -7.18 -1.87 -1.02
N LEU A 46 -6.34 -1.40 -0.09
CA LEU A 46 -4.96 -1.87 0.04
C LEU A 46 -4.88 -3.36 0.43
N VAL A 47 -5.80 -3.86 1.26
CA VAL A 47 -5.88 -5.30 1.59
C VAL A 47 -6.19 -6.12 0.33
N PHE A 48 -7.16 -5.70 -0.49
CA PHE A 48 -7.46 -6.37 -1.75
C PHE A 48 -6.29 -6.31 -2.74
N CYS A 49 -5.59 -5.17 -2.82
CA CYS A 49 -4.37 -5.06 -3.61
C CYS A 49 -3.29 -6.04 -3.13
N LEU A 50 -3.09 -6.17 -1.81
CA LEU A 50 -2.12 -7.10 -1.24
C LEU A 50 -2.48 -8.55 -1.58
N ARG A 51 -3.75 -8.92 -1.41
CA ARG A 51 -4.26 -10.23 -1.79
C ARG A 51 -3.99 -10.54 -3.27
N ASN A 52 -4.33 -9.59 -4.16
CA ASN A 52 -4.12 -9.74 -5.59
C ASN A 52 -2.63 -9.92 -5.96
N VAL A 53 -1.70 -9.30 -5.23
CA VAL A 53 -0.26 -9.51 -5.44
C VAL A 53 0.16 -10.96 -5.16
N PHE A 54 -0.46 -11.64 -4.19
CA PHE A 54 -0.17 -13.03 -3.88
C PHE A 54 -0.92 -14.02 -4.78
N GLU A 55 -2.12 -13.67 -5.25
CA GLU A 55 -2.92 -14.53 -6.13
C GLU A 55 -2.53 -14.43 -7.62
N ARG A 56 -1.81 -13.37 -8.04
CA ARG A 56 -1.39 -13.23 -9.45
C ARG A 56 -0.28 -14.22 -9.83
N GLU A 57 -0.62 -15.14 -10.72
CA GLU A 57 0.34 -16.00 -11.45
C GLU A 57 1.16 -15.22 -12.50
N ASP A 58 0.77 -13.99 -12.84
CA ASP A 58 1.43 -13.15 -13.85
C ASP A 58 2.90 -12.85 -13.53
N PHE A 59 3.29 -12.93 -12.25
CA PHE A 59 4.70 -12.81 -11.83
C PHE A 59 5.58 -13.97 -12.32
N GLU A 60 4.98 -15.12 -12.66
CA GLU A 60 5.68 -16.30 -13.20
C GLU A 60 5.60 -16.37 -14.74
N ARG A 61 4.63 -15.70 -15.37
CA ARG A 61 4.51 -15.56 -16.84
C ARG A 61 5.42 -14.45 -17.37
N ASP A 62 6.72 -14.67 -17.22
CA ASP A 62 7.77 -13.69 -17.48
C ASP A 62 8.28 -13.77 -18.94
N HIS A 63 7.36 -13.81 -19.90
CA HIS A 63 7.65 -14.20 -21.29
C HIS A 63 8.04 -13.01 -22.20
N SER A 64 7.73 -11.77 -21.81
CA SER A 64 8.05 -10.57 -22.59
C SER A 64 8.72 -9.48 -21.75
N LEU A 65 9.62 -8.70 -22.37
CA LEU A 65 10.26 -7.53 -21.76
C LEU A 65 9.24 -6.50 -21.26
N ALA A 66 8.11 -6.34 -21.96
CA ALA A 66 7.04 -5.44 -21.56
C ALA A 66 6.42 -5.85 -20.22
N ASN A 67 6.21 -7.16 -19.99
CA ASN A 67 5.62 -7.66 -18.74
C ASN A 67 6.57 -7.45 -17.55
N ARG A 68 7.88 -7.63 -17.78
CA ARG A 68 8.93 -7.36 -16.79
C ARG A 68 8.97 -5.89 -16.39
N LEU A 69 8.93 -5.00 -17.38
CA LEU A 69 8.96 -3.56 -17.15
C LEU A 69 7.71 -3.12 -16.38
N ALA A 70 6.53 -3.60 -16.78
CA ALA A 70 5.26 -3.30 -16.11
C ALA A 70 5.26 -3.75 -14.64
N ASN A 71 5.73 -4.96 -14.35
CA ASN A 71 5.83 -5.45 -12.97
C ASN A 71 6.82 -4.63 -12.14
N TRP A 72 7.95 -4.22 -12.72
CA TRP A 72 8.94 -3.41 -12.01
C TRP A 72 8.42 -2.00 -11.73
N THR A 73 7.80 -1.35 -12.72
CA THR A 73 7.18 -0.03 -12.55
C THR A 73 6.05 -0.10 -11.52
N GLY A 74 5.20 -1.13 -11.59
CA GLY A 74 4.16 -1.36 -10.59
C GLY A 74 4.76 -1.47 -9.19
N ALA A 75 5.81 -2.29 -9.02
CA ALA A 75 6.46 -2.49 -7.73
C ALA A 75 7.04 -1.19 -7.16
N THR A 76 7.70 -0.39 -7.99
CA THR A 76 8.24 0.92 -7.59
C THR A 76 7.12 1.88 -7.19
N VAL A 77 6.03 1.95 -7.96
CA VAL A 77 4.88 2.83 -7.63
C VAL A 77 4.21 2.40 -6.33
N ALA A 78 4.01 1.11 -6.10
CA ALA A 78 3.43 0.60 -4.86
C ALA A 78 4.34 0.91 -3.66
N PHE A 79 5.66 0.79 -3.83
CA PHE A 79 6.62 1.11 -2.79
C PHE A 79 6.62 2.60 -2.44
N THR A 80 6.74 3.48 -3.44
CA THR A 80 6.80 4.93 -3.20
C THR A 80 5.48 5.48 -2.65
N SER A 81 4.34 5.03 -3.18
CA SER A 81 3.02 5.42 -2.65
C SER A 81 2.81 4.92 -1.21
N GLY A 82 3.18 3.68 -0.91
CA GLY A 82 3.13 3.13 0.44
C GLY A 82 3.97 3.93 1.44
N LEU A 83 5.18 4.34 1.04
CA LEU A 83 6.07 5.16 1.86
C LEU A 83 5.48 6.55 2.14
N VAL A 84 4.85 7.18 1.14
CA VAL A 84 4.16 8.47 1.30
C VAL A 84 2.99 8.34 2.29
N VAL A 85 2.17 7.30 2.14
CA VAL A 85 1.03 7.07 3.05
C VAL A 85 1.50 6.78 4.47
N LEU A 86 2.61 6.04 4.63
CA LEU A 86 3.22 5.83 5.94
C LEU A 86 3.70 7.14 6.56
N ALA A 87 4.43 7.97 5.80
CA ALA A 87 4.88 9.28 6.27
C ALA A 87 3.71 10.17 6.70
N ALA A 88 2.63 10.20 5.92
CA ALA A 88 1.40 10.91 6.26
C ALA A 88 0.77 10.37 7.56
N GLY A 89 0.73 9.05 7.74
CA GLY A 89 0.27 8.41 8.97
C GLY A 89 1.10 8.78 10.20
N ILE A 90 2.43 8.81 10.08
CA ILE A 90 3.33 9.24 11.15
C ILE A 90 3.06 10.71 11.51
N VAL A 91 2.98 11.59 10.52
CA VAL A 91 2.67 13.01 10.73
C VAL A 91 1.31 13.17 11.42
N ALA A 92 0.30 12.42 10.98
CA ALA A 92 -1.03 12.44 11.60
C ALA A 92 -0.96 12.02 13.08
N VAL A 93 -0.24 10.96 13.42
CA VAL A 93 -0.06 10.53 14.81
C VAL A 93 0.66 11.57 15.65
N VAL A 94 1.71 12.20 15.12
CA VAL A 94 2.42 13.27 15.85
C VAL A 94 1.52 14.50 16.06
N THR A 95 0.60 14.77 15.15
CA THR A 95 -0.24 15.99 15.19
C THR A 95 -1.51 15.80 16.01
N PHE A 96 -2.08 14.59 16.01
CA PHE A 96 -3.43 14.30 16.47
C PHE A 96 -3.50 13.16 17.51
N GLY A 97 -2.38 12.46 17.71
CA GLY A 97 -2.27 11.35 18.67
C GLY A 97 -1.94 11.80 20.09
#